data_AF-A0A5K1AVA0-F1
#
_entry.id   AF-A0A5K1AVA0-F1
#
_cell.length_a   1.000
_cell.length_b   1.000
_cell.length_c   1.000
_cell.angle_alpha   90.00
_cell.angle_beta   90.00
_cell.angle_gamma   90.00
#
_symmetry.space_group_name_H-M   'P 1'
#
loop_
_entity.id
_entity.type
_entity.pdbx_description
1 polymer ?
#
loop_
_entity_poly.entity_id
_entity_poly.type
_entity_poly.pdbx_seq_one_letter_code
_entity_poly.pdbx_strand_id
1 'polypeptide(L)'
;MEEYGIWKKNTPFLYDLVVSHALEWPSLTVQWLPDAPSGSAIPLRRLIFATHTAEDEPNYLMVADVVVPLEGCDGRALEKEIAGTEDDGGANNQ
;
A
#
# COMPACT_ATOMS: atom_id res chain seq x y z
N MET A 1 16.09 11.88 13.34
CA MET A 1 15.49 10.59 13.77
C MET A 1 14.57 10.78 14.98
N GLU A 2 14.95 11.60 15.96
CA GLU A 2 14.12 11.94 17.13
C GLU A 2 12.74 12.53 16.76
N GLU A 3 12.70 13.47 15.83
CA GLU A 3 11.45 14.08 15.34
C GLU A 3 10.48 13.07 14.72
N TYR A 4 10.97 12.13 13.90
CA TYR A 4 10.15 11.04 13.36
C TYR A 4 9.58 10.15 14.48
N GLY A 5 10.39 9.88 15.51
CA GLY A 5 9.94 9.13 16.68
C GLY A 5 8.83 9.85 17.46
N ILE A 6 8.91 11.18 17.59
CA ILE A 6 7.86 12.00 18.21
C ILE A 6 6.62 12.02 17.32
N TRP A 7 6.74 12.25 16.01
CA TRP A 7 5.62 12.22 15.07
C TRP A 7 4.89 10.88 15.14
N LYS A 8 5.62 9.76 15.08
CA LYS A 8 5.03 8.41 15.10
C LYS A 8 4.24 8.12 16.38
N LYS A 9 4.69 8.62 17.53
CA LYS A 9 3.96 8.51 18.80
C LYS A 9 2.64 9.29 18.79
N ASN A 10 2.59 10.38 18.04
CA ASN A 10 1.41 11.23 17.94
C ASN A 10 0.46 10.85 16.79
N THR A 11 0.91 10.02 15.85
CA THR A 11 0.11 9.60 14.67
C THR A 11 -1.32 9.16 14.98
N PRO A 12 -1.62 8.36 16.02
CA PRO A 12 -2.99 7.94 16.34
C PRO A 12 -3.94 9.09 16.72
N PHE A 13 -3.41 10.25 17.10
CA PHE A 13 -4.18 11.44 17.43
C PHE A 13 -4.28 12.43 16.27
N LEU A 14 -3.42 12.28 15.24
CA LEU A 14 -3.28 13.25 14.15
C LEU A 14 -3.94 12.80 12.85
N TYR A 15 -4.06 11.48 12.63
CA TYR A 15 -4.53 10.93 11.37
C TYR A 15 -5.48 9.76 11.63
N ASP A 16 -6.57 9.70 10.84
CA ASP A 16 -7.47 8.54 10.84
C ASP A 16 -6.84 7.33 10.11
N LEU A 17 -5.95 7.58 9.15
CA LEU A 17 -5.24 6.57 8.38
C LEU A 17 -3.82 7.04 8.04
N VAL A 18 -2.84 6.19 8.30
CA VAL A 18 -1.48 6.32 7.76
C VAL A 18 -1.07 4.99 7.15
N VAL A 19 -0.80 5.01 5.85
CA VAL A 19 -0.22 3.87 5.12
C VAL A 19 1.24 4.22 4.84
N SER A 20 2.14 3.32 5.23
CA SER A 20 3.57 3.48 4.98
C SER A 20 4.12 2.22 4.35
N HIS A 21 4.80 2.37 3.22
CA HIS A 21 5.45 1.29 2.50
C HIS A 21 6.81 1.77 2.01
N ALA A 22 7.85 0.98 2.29
CA ALA A 22 9.20 1.26 1.82
C ALA A 22 9.35 0.71 0.40
N LEU A 23 9.37 1.60 -0.59
CA LEU A 23 9.65 1.21 -1.96
C LEU A 23 11.11 0.76 -2.10
N GLU A 24 11.35 -0.22 -2.97
CA GLU A 24 12.70 -0.67 -3.32
C GLU A 24 13.50 0.45 -3.98
N TRP A 25 12.87 1.17 -4.91
CA TRP A 25 13.45 2.31 -5.61
C TRP A 25 12.65 3.57 -5.33
N PRO A 26 13.30 4.75 -5.23
CA PRO A 26 12.59 6.00 -5.04
C PRO A 26 11.67 6.28 -6.23
N SER A 27 10.58 6.99 -5.96
CA SER A 27 9.68 7.46 -6.99
C SER A 27 9.67 8.98 -7.06
N LEU A 28 9.72 9.52 -8.29
CA LEU A 28 9.62 10.96 -8.53
C LEU A 28 8.19 11.40 -8.87
N THR A 29 7.26 10.45 -9.04
CA THR A 29 5.86 10.74 -9.42
C THR A 29 4.91 9.81 -8.69
N VAL A 30 3.77 10.33 -8.23
CA VAL A 30 2.69 9.52 -7.67
C VAL A 30 1.36 10.15 -8.04
N GLN A 31 0.40 9.33 -8.45
CA GLN A 31 -0.92 9.80 -8.82
C GLN A 31 -1.99 8.76 -8.47
N TRP A 32 -3.10 9.20 -7.88
CA TRP A 32 -4.29 8.37 -7.73
C TRP A 32 -4.97 8.19 -9.09
N LEU A 33 -5.32 6.96 -9.42
CA LEU A 33 -6.14 6.66 -10.58
C LEU A 33 -7.64 6.78 -10.21
N PRO A 34 -8.49 7.24 -11.13
CA PRO A 34 -9.92 7.41 -10.87
C PRO A 34 -10.66 6.07 -10.72
N ASP A 35 -10.11 5.00 -11.28
CA ASP A 35 -10.74 3.69 -11.31
C ASP A 35 -10.47 2.91 -10.02
N ALA A 36 -11.53 2.65 -9.26
CA ALA A 36 -11.52 1.56 -8.28
C ALA A 36 -11.90 0.26 -9.01
N PRO A 37 -11.26 -0.88 -8.71
CA PRO A 37 -11.66 -2.15 -9.29
C PRO A 37 -13.13 -2.44 -8.95
N SER A 38 -13.99 -2.50 -9.96
CA SER A 38 -15.41 -2.78 -9.79
C SER A 38 -15.60 -4.22 -9.30
N GLY A 39 -16.28 -4.41 -8.17
CA GLY A 39 -16.70 -5.73 -7.69
C GLY A 39 -15.83 -6.36 -6.60
N SER A 40 -14.81 -5.67 -6.07
CA SER A 40 -14.14 -6.12 -4.85
C SER A 40 -14.99 -5.81 -3.60
N ALA A 41 -15.14 -6.79 -2.71
CA ALA A 41 -15.73 -6.56 -1.38
C ALA A 41 -14.85 -5.63 -0.51
N ILE A 42 -13.57 -5.54 -0.87
CA ILE A 42 -12.57 -4.69 -0.23
C ILE A 42 -12.55 -3.31 -0.91
N PRO A 43 -12.58 -2.20 -0.15
CA PRO A 43 -12.44 -0.85 -0.68
C PRO A 43 -11.00 -0.58 -1.16
N LEU A 44 -10.73 -0.94 -2.41
CA LEU A 44 -9.45 -0.71 -3.07
C LEU A 44 -9.45 0.61 -3.84
N ARG A 45 -8.33 1.31 -3.76
CA ARG A 45 -7.99 2.49 -4.56
C ARG A 45 -6.68 2.24 -5.25
N ARG A 46 -6.55 2.70 -6.49
CA ARG A 46 -5.35 2.44 -7.27
C ARG A 46 -4.48 3.69 -7.35
N LEU A 47 -3.18 3.52 -7.14
CA LEU A 47 -2.19 4.57 -7.37
C LEU A 47 -1.18 4.10 -8.42
N ILE A 48 -0.69 5.05 -9.20
CA ILE A 48 0.38 4.84 -10.17
C ILE A 48 1.61 5.64 -9.75
N PHE A 49 2.78 5.06 -9.88
CA PHE A 49 4.07 5.67 -9.57
C PHE A 49 5.16 5.08 -10.46
N ALA A 50 6.27 5.79 -10.63
CA ALA A 50 7.39 5.33 -11.45
C ALA A 50 8.62 5.01 -10.59
N THR A 51 9.41 4.01 -10.97
CA THR A 51 10.72 3.82 -10.34
C THR A 51 11.73 4.84 -10.86
N HIS A 52 12.72 5.16 -10.03
CA HIS A 52 13.91 5.92 -10.42
C HIS A 52 15.15 5.10 -10.01
N THR A 53 15.56 4.22 -10.92
CA THR A 53 16.63 3.24 -10.75
C THR A 53 18.00 3.82 -11.15
N ALA A 54 19.07 3.09 -10.84
CA ALA A 54 20.42 3.40 -11.31
C ALA A 54 20.55 3.23 -12.85
N GLU A 55 21.60 3.80 -13.45
CA GLU A 55 21.79 3.86 -14.92
C GLU A 55 21.74 2.51 -15.63
N ASP A 56 22.12 1.42 -14.95
CA ASP A 56 22.15 0.06 -15.51
C ASP A 56 20.87 -0.76 -15.25
N GLU A 57 19.89 -0.20 -14.54
CA GLU A 57 18.63 -0.87 -14.22
C GLU A 57 17.45 -0.19 -14.91
N PRO A 58 16.51 -0.93 -15.53
CA PRO A 58 15.36 -0.35 -16.21
C PRO A 58 14.39 0.32 -15.24
N ASN A 59 13.79 1.44 -15.69
CA ASN A 59 12.71 2.10 -14.98
C ASN A 59 11.36 1.50 -15.37
N TYR A 60 10.44 1.47 -14.40
CA TYR A 60 9.11 0.89 -14.55
C TYR A 60 8.04 1.88 -14.13
N LEU A 61 6.89 1.80 -14.80
CA LEU A 61 5.65 2.39 -14.33
C LEU A 61 4.88 1.31 -13.56
N MET A 62 4.64 1.56 -12.29
CA MET A 62 4.02 0.63 -11.36
C MET A 62 2.62 1.09 -10.98
N VAL A 63 1.71 0.12 -10.88
CA VAL A 63 0.34 0.32 -10.41
C VAL A 63 0.19 -0.48 -9.12
N ALA A 64 -0.17 0.19 -8.03
CA ALA A 64 -0.44 -0.44 -6.75
C ALA A 64 -1.90 -0.26 -6.36
N ASP A 65 -2.49 -1.34 -5.85
CA ASP A 65 -3.79 -1.30 -5.21
C ASP A 65 -3.57 -1.05 -3.71
N VAL A 66 -4.20 0.01 -3.20
CA VAL A 66 -4.15 0.43 -1.80
C VAL A 66 -5.51 0.24 -1.18
N VAL A 67 -5.50 -0.44 -0.06
CA VAL A 67 -6.69 -0.64 0.76
C VAL A 67 -6.91 0.63 1.56
N VAL A 68 -8.04 1.29 1.31
CA VAL A 68 -8.42 2.51 2.05
C VAL A 68 -9.72 2.19 2.78
N PRO A 69 -9.71 2.03 4.12
CA PRO A 69 -10.92 1.83 4.89
C PRO A 69 -11.90 2.97 4.60
N LEU A 70 -13.09 2.66 4.10
CA LEU A 70 -14.16 3.64 3.94
C LEU A 70 -14.83 3.88 5.29
N GLU A 71 -15.40 5.07 5.47
CA GLU A 71 -16.16 5.40 6.68
C GLU A 71 -17.25 4.34 6.93
N GLY A 72 -17.18 3.67 8.09
CA GLY A 72 -18.10 2.59 8.45
C GLY A 72 -17.61 1.15 8.18
N CYS A 73 -16.47 0.96 7.48
CA CYS A 73 -15.81 -0.34 7.39
C CYS A 73 -14.87 -0.57 8.59
N ASP A 74 -14.99 -1.72 9.26
CA ASP A 74 -14.03 -2.12 10.29
C ASP A 74 -12.67 -2.46 9.64
N GLY A 75 -11.72 -1.52 9.73
CA GLY A 75 -10.37 -1.68 9.17
C GLY A 75 -9.64 -2.93 9.67
N ARG A 76 -9.96 -3.44 10.87
CA ARG A 76 -9.33 -4.64 11.45
C ARG A 76 -9.79 -5.94 10.80
N ALA A 77 -11.01 -5.96 10.25
CA ALA A 77 -11.52 -7.10 9.50
C ALA A 77 -10.81 -7.21 8.14
N LEU A 78 -10.58 -6.05 7.51
CA LEU A 78 -9.88 -5.93 6.23
C LEU A 78 -8.43 -6.41 6.29
N GLU A 79 -7.69 -6.02 7.33
CA GLU A 79 -6.29 -6.44 7.53
C GLU A 79 -6.15 -7.97 7.61
N LYS A 80 -7.10 -8.65 8.27
CA LYS A 80 -7.10 -10.12 8.38
C LYS A 80 -7.41 -10.80 7.05
N GLU A 81 -8.27 -10.21 6.24
CA GLU A 81 -8.64 -10.73 4.91
C GLU A 81 -7.46 -10.63 3.94
N ILE A 82 -6.71 -9.53 3.97
CA ILE A 82 -5.48 -9.33 3.17
C ILE A 82 -4.38 -10.29 3.62
N ALA A 83 -4.15 -10.43 4.92
CA ALA A 83 -3.16 -11.37 5.46
C ALA A 83 -3.52 -12.83 5.18
N GLY A 84 -4.81 -13.16 5.02
CA GLY A 84 -5.28 -14.51 4.65
C GLY A 84 -5.02 -14.89 3.20
N THR A 85 -4.80 -13.92 2.30
CA THR A 85 -4.49 -14.18 0.88
C THR A 85 -3.01 -14.47 0.59
N GLU A 86 -2.12 -14.32 1.58
CA GLU A 86 -0.67 -14.53 1.40
C GLU A 86 -0.18 -15.97 1.69
N ASP A 87 -1.03 -16.93 2.06
CA ASP A 87 -0.59 -18.29 2.50
C ASP A 87 -0.74 -19.44 1.47
N ASP A 88 -1.30 -19.24 0.26
CA ASP A 88 -1.57 -20.37 -0.66
C ASP A 88 -0.43 -20.72 -1.65
N GLY A 89 0.82 -20.35 -1.34
CA GLY A 89 1.99 -20.57 -2.20
C GLY A 89 2.88 -21.78 -1.86
N GLY A 90 2.49 -22.61 -0.90
CA GLY A 90 3.34 -23.65 -0.31
C GLY A 90 3.01 -25.09 -0.68
N ALA A 91 2.50 -25.37 -1.89
CA ALA A 91 2.30 -26.74 -2.37
C ALA A 91 3.25 -27.09 -3.54
N ASN A 92 4.16 -28.03 -3.24
CA ASN A 92 4.96 -28.86 -4.15
C ASN A 92 6.04 -28.23 -5.04
N ASN A 93 7.30 -28.62 -4.79
CA ASN A 93 7.91 -29.68 -5.61
C ASN A 93 9.16 -30.30 -4.95
N GLN A 94 9.14 -31.64 -4.94
CA GLN A 94 10.17 -32.64 -4.58
C GLN A 94 10.29 -33.06 -3.12
#